data_AF-A0A1E4BBG1-F1
#
_entry.id   AF-A0A1E4BBG1-F1
#
_cell.length_a   1.000
_cell.length_b   1.000
_cell.length_c   1.000
_cell.angle_alpha   90.00
_cell.angle_beta   90.00
_cell.angle_gamma   90.00
#
_symmetry.space_group_name_H-M   'P 1'
#
loop_
_entity.id
_entity.type
_entity.pdbx_description
1 polymer ?
#
loop_
_entity_poly.entity_id
_entity_poly.type
_entity_poly.pdbx_seq_one_letter_code
_entity_poly.pdbx_strand_id
1 'polypeptide(L)'
;MLANDRPAGASQPAIPLSFGMRSDFAPAVEAARAALHAQGALLPLLAPVLPLPRGVAGVAPPSDPLPWLGRSIQVVPATALVDADTDPMALARVAGTAAPFEVVARSTSAAAQNWDAIECTSAACATVQTNSAFVAVAPQLALAGFYPIATPVPMPTTLASVSWSTFRNITGLVAGVTTLGDELSLVYSPAEVLASAFAARLSWVWDGGTFVAP
;
A
#
# COMPACT_ATOMS: atom_id res chain seq x y z
N MET A 1 -12.18 -10.94 -5.68
CA MET A 1 -11.30 -11.22 -4.53
C MET A 1 -10.06 -11.92 -5.03
N LEU A 2 -8.91 -11.68 -4.40
CA LEU A 2 -7.66 -12.40 -4.65
C LEU A 2 -7.27 -13.17 -3.39
N ALA A 3 -6.76 -14.40 -3.55
CA ALA A 3 -6.16 -15.15 -2.44
C ALA A 3 -4.91 -14.41 -1.94
N ASN A 4 -4.72 -14.32 -0.63
CA ASN A 4 -3.60 -13.57 -0.04
C ASN A 4 -2.40 -14.48 0.25
N ASP A 5 -1.20 -13.89 0.25
CA ASP A 5 -0.03 -14.59 0.76
C ASP A 5 -0.05 -14.60 2.28
N ARG A 6 0.21 -15.76 2.89
CA ARG A 6 0.23 -15.95 4.34
C ARG A 6 1.53 -16.63 4.76
N PRO A 7 2.68 -15.91 4.69
CA PRO A 7 3.96 -16.44 5.14
C PRO A 7 3.84 -17.01 6.55
N ALA A 8 4.51 -18.13 6.81
CA ALA A 8 4.58 -18.70 8.15
C ALA A 8 5.30 -17.72 9.09
N GLY A 9 4.78 -17.58 10.31
CA GLY A 9 5.33 -16.68 11.32
C GLY A 9 4.28 -16.22 12.32
N ALA A 10 4.71 -15.47 13.33
CA ALA A 10 3.85 -14.99 14.41
C ALA A 10 2.68 -14.13 13.89
N SER A 11 2.89 -13.38 12.81
CA SER A 11 1.89 -12.50 12.21
C SER A 11 0.91 -13.20 11.25
N GLN A 12 1.17 -14.47 10.89
CA GLN A 12 0.33 -15.22 9.93
C GLN A 12 -1.17 -15.22 10.28
N PRO A 13 -1.60 -15.39 11.55
CA PRO A 13 -3.02 -15.39 11.91
C PRO A 13 -3.71 -14.06 11.64
N ALA A 14 -2.99 -12.93 11.68
CA ALA A 14 -3.53 -11.60 11.43
C ALA A 14 -3.67 -11.26 9.94
N ILE A 15 -3.06 -12.05 9.06
CA ILE A 15 -3.14 -11.85 7.61
C ILE A 15 -4.46 -12.45 7.09
N PRO A 16 -5.34 -11.67 6.43
CA PRO A 16 -6.56 -12.19 5.83
C PRO A 16 -6.27 -13.28 4.80
N LEU A 17 -7.15 -14.28 4.68
CA LEU A 17 -7.06 -15.33 3.66
C LEU A 17 -7.17 -14.79 2.22
N SER A 18 -7.87 -13.69 2.05
CA SER A 18 -8.12 -13.04 0.78
C SER A 18 -8.33 -11.56 1.01
N PHE A 19 -8.14 -10.76 -0.05
CA PHE A 19 -8.46 -9.34 -0.04
C PHE A 19 -9.33 -8.95 -1.23
N GLY A 20 -10.13 -7.91 -1.04
CA GLY A 20 -10.95 -7.30 -2.07
C GLY A 20 -10.21 -6.15 -2.73
N MET A 21 -10.33 -6.00 -4.05
CA MET A 21 -9.85 -4.82 -4.76
C MET A 21 -10.71 -4.61 -6.00
N ARG A 22 -10.59 -3.45 -6.64
CA ARG A 22 -11.29 -3.20 -7.90
C ARG A 22 -10.84 -4.17 -8.98
N SER A 23 -11.79 -4.66 -9.77
CA SER A 23 -11.56 -5.71 -10.77
C SER A 23 -10.61 -5.29 -11.88
N ASP A 24 -10.56 -4.00 -12.22
CA ASP A 24 -9.66 -3.44 -13.23
C ASP A 24 -8.18 -3.47 -12.80
N PHE A 25 -7.89 -3.51 -11.50
CA PHE A 25 -6.52 -3.62 -10.98
C PHE A 25 -6.08 -5.05 -10.68
N ALA A 26 -7.03 -5.97 -10.51
CA ALA A 26 -6.75 -7.32 -10.01
C ALA A 26 -5.75 -8.12 -10.88
N PRO A 27 -5.90 -8.18 -12.22
CA PRO A 27 -4.95 -8.94 -13.05
C PRO A 27 -3.51 -8.43 -12.96
N ALA A 28 -3.34 -7.10 -12.88
CA ALA A 28 -2.01 -6.50 -12.82
C ALA A 28 -1.33 -6.74 -11.46
N VAL A 29 -2.09 -6.67 -10.36
CA VAL A 29 -1.57 -7.00 -9.01
C VAL A 29 -1.26 -8.49 -8.87
N GLU A 30 -2.07 -9.37 -9.47
CA GLU A 30 -1.78 -10.81 -9.51
C GLU A 30 -0.49 -11.10 -10.28
N ALA A 31 -0.27 -10.43 -11.42
CA ALA A 31 0.98 -10.53 -12.17
C ALA A 31 2.20 -10.02 -11.37
N ALA A 32 2.06 -8.89 -10.67
CA ALA A 32 3.12 -8.35 -9.80
C ALA A 32 3.48 -9.33 -8.66
N ARG A 33 2.48 -9.99 -8.06
CA ARG A 33 2.68 -11.03 -7.05
C ARG A 33 3.35 -12.27 -7.63
N ALA A 34 2.91 -12.72 -8.81
CA ALA A 34 3.55 -13.85 -9.49
C ALA A 34 5.03 -13.58 -9.79
N ALA A 35 5.39 -12.34 -10.14
CA ALA A 35 6.78 -11.93 -10.35
C ALA A 35 7.63 -11.97 -9.06
N LEU A 36 7.04 -11.68 -7.90
CA LEU A 36 7.70 -11.86 -6.60
C LEU A 36 7.77 -13.34 -6.21
N HIS A 37 6.73 -14.12 -6.47
CA HIS A 37 6.70 -15.56 -6.23
C HIS A 37 7.76 -16.31 -7.06
N ALA A 38 7.99 -15.88 -8.30
CA ALA A 38 9.07 -16.40 -9.14
C ALA A 38 10.47 -16.17 -8.55
N GLN A 39 10.60 -15.20 -7.63
CA GLN A 39 11.80 -14.93 -6.85
C GLN A 39 11.72 -15.56 -5.44
N GLY A 40 10.80 -16.48 -5.20
CA GLY A 40 10.60 -17.11 -3.89
C GLY A 40 10.23 -16.13 -2.77
N ALA A 41 9.71 -14.97 -3.12
CA ALA A 41 9.21 -13.97 -2.17
C ALA A 41 7.69 -14.04 -2.06
N LEU A 42 7.15 -13.57 -0.93
CA LEU A 42 5.70 -13.48 -0.69
C LEU A 42 5.33 -12.01 -0.48
N LEU A 43 4.10 -11.63 -0.85
CA LEU A 43 3.59 -10.27 -0.71
C LEU A 43 2.22 -10.29 -0.01
N PRO A 44 2.20 -10.33 1.34
CA PRO A 44 0.95 -10.24 2.09
C PRO A 44 0.38 -8.83 1.96
N LEU A 45 -0.85 -8.72 1.46
CA LEU A 45 -1.51 -7.43 1.19
C LEU A 45 -2.77 -7.23 2.03
N LEU A 46 -3.08 -5.95 2.29
CA LEU A 46 -4.37 -5.45 2.71
C LEU A 46 -4.88 -4.49 1.64
N ALA A 47 -6.15 -4.60 1.30
CA ALA A 47 -6.84 -3.67 0.42
C ALA A 47 -8.24 -3.43 0.99
N PRO A 48 -8.34 -2.66 2.08
CA PRO A 48 -9.62 -2.45 2.73
C PRO A 48 -10.53 -1.66 1.77
N VAL A 49 -11.71 -2.22 1.47
CA VAL A 49 -12.80 -1.45 0.87
C VAL A 49 -13.36 -0.58 1.99
N LEU A 50 -13.02 0.71 1.98
CA LEU A 50 -13.44 1.62 3.03
C LEU A 50 -14.88 2.09 2.78
N PRO A 51 -15.78 2.06 3.76
CA PRO A 51 -17.09 2.69 3.58
C PRO A 51 -16.91 4.19 3.34
N LEU A 52 -17.76 4.77 2.49
CA LEU A 52 -17.75 6.21 2.27
C LEU A 52 -17.99 6.96 3.59
N PRO A 53 -17.23 8.03 3.87
CA PRO A 53 -17.47 8.85 5.03
C PRO A 53 -18.86 9.48 4.90
N ARG A 54 -19.66 9.44 5.97
CA ARG A 54 -21.02 10.01 5.96
C ARG A 54 -20.96 11.53 5.80
N GLY A 55 -21.83 12.09 4.97
CA GLY A 55 -22.03 13.53 4.89
C GLY A 55 -22.71 14.03 6.16
N VAL A 56 -21.98 14.75 7.02
CA VAL A 56 -22.50 15.38 8.23
C VAL A 56 -22.22 16.88 8.14
N ALA A 57 -23.21 17.71 8.50
CA ALA A 57 -23.07 19.16 8.48
C ALA A 57 -21.87 19.62 9.33
N GLY A 58 -21.05 20.51 8.77
CA GLY A 58 -19.86 21.06 9.44
C GLY A 58 -18.63 20.17 9.44
N VAL A 59 -18.70 18.94 8.89
CA VAL A 59 -17.55 18.04 8.76
C VAL A 59 -16.99 18.14 7.35
N ALA A 60 -15.73 18.57 7.23
CA ALA A 60 -15.02 18.52 5.96
C ALA A 60 -14.74 17.06 5.59
N PRO A 61 -15.00 16.63 4.33
CA PRO A 61 -14.57 15.32 3.89
C PRO A 61 -13.04 15.22 3.90
N PRO A 62 -12.50 13.98 3.92
CA PRO A 62 -11.08 13.73 3.75
C PRO A 62 -10.49 14.46 2.54
N SER A 63 -9.22 14.88 2.66
CA SER A 63 -8.50 15.58 1.58
C SER A 63 -8.09 14.65 0.45
N ASP A 64 -7.67 13.42 0.76
CA ASP A 64 -7.28 12.41 -0.21
C ASP A 64 -8.43 11.39 -0.39
N PRO A 65 -9.15 11.37 -1.53
CA PRO A 65 -10.21 10.41 -1.74
C PRO A 65 -9.71 9.01 -2.18
N LEU A 66 -8.44 8.85 -2.59
CA LEU A 66 -7.95 7.61 -3.21
C LEU A 66 -8.17 6.33 -2.37
N PRO A 67 -8.02 6.34 -1.03
CA PRO A 67 -8.32 5.17 -0.20
C PRO A 67 -9.77 4.68 -0.34
N TRP A 68 -10.71 5.60 -0.53
CA TRP A 68 -12.13 5.27 -0.74
C TRP A 68 -12.41 4.84 -2.17
N LEU A 69 -11.58 5.20 -3.14
CA LEU A 69 -11.75 4.80 -4.54
C LEU A 69 -11.23 3.39 -4.85
N GLY A 70 -10.86 2.61 -3.84
CA GLY A 70 -10.22 1.30 -4.01
C GLY A 70 -8.86 1.40 -4.72
N ARG A 71 -8.25 2.58 -4.71
CA ARG A 71 -6.96 2.90 -5.34
C ARG A 71 -5.78 2.83 -4.37
N SER A 72 -5.99 2.32 -3.16
CA SER A 72 -4.93 2.14 -2.17
C SER A 72 -4.84 0.68 -1.71
N ILE A 73 -3.61 0.18 -1.60
CA ILE A 73 -3.28 -1.11 -0.99
C ILE A 73 -2.18 -0.89 0.05
N GLN A 74 -2.04 -1.85 0.96
CA GLN A 74 -0.98 -1.86 1.96
C GLN A 74 -0.29 -3.22 1.93
N VAL A 75 1.03 -3.22 2.07
CA VAL A 75 1.72 -4.42 2.58
C VAL A 75 1.29 -4.60 4.03
N VAL A 76 1.02 -5.83 4.47
CA VAL A 76 0.60 -6.07 5.86
C VAL A 76 1.69 -5.55 6.81
N PRO A 77 1.45 -4.48 7.60
CA PRO A 77 2.52 -3.83 8.36
C PRO A 77 3.15 -4.73 9.42
N ALA A 78 2.37 -5.65 9.97
CA ALA A 78 2.78 -6.60 11.00
C ALA A 78 3.83 -7.62 10.52
N THR A 79 4.20 -7.63 9.25
CA THR A 79 5.14 -8.61 8.68
C THR A 79 6.52 -8.04 8.37
N ALA A 80 6.88 -6.84 8.84
CA ALA A 80 8.10 -6.14 8.39
C ALA A 80 8.95 -5.40 9.43
N LEU A 81 8.41 -5.14 10.63
CA LEU A 81 9.00 -4.20 11.59
C LEU A 81 9.29 -4.81 12.96
N VAL A 82 9.15 -6.12 13.13
CA VAL A 82 9.33 -6.77 14.45
C VAL A 82 10.74 -7.34 14.59
N ASP A 83 11.21 -8.08 13.59
CA ASP A 83 12.51 -8.76 13.59
C ASP A 83 13.00 -8.88 12.14
N ALA A 84 14.04 -8.13 11.80
CA ALA A 84 14.56 -8.05 10.43
C ALA A 84 15.21 -9.36 9.94
N ASP A 85 15.57 -10.28 10.83
CA ASP A 85 16.15 -11.57 10.47
C ASP A 85 15.09 -12.62 10.13
N THR A 86 13.89 -12.52 10.73
CA THR A 86 12.84 -13.53 10.57
C THR A 86 11.57 -13.03 9.88
N ASP A 87 11.32 -11.72 9.85
CA ASP A 87 10.16 -11.16 9.18
C ASP A 87 10.19 -11.45 7.67
N PRO A 88 9.04 -11.77 7.06
CA PRO A 88 8.97 -12.08 5.63
C PRO A 88 9.04 -10.81 4.75
N MET A 89 8.80 -9.63 5.32
CA MET A 89 9.01 -8.34 4.68
C MET A 89 10.02 -7.54 5.53
N ALA A 90 10.52 -6.42 5.02
CA ALA A 90 11.25 -5.44 5.82
C ALA A 90 11.11 -4.05 5.20
N LEU A 91 11.35 -3.02 6.02
CA LEU A 91 11.71 -1.69 5.53
C LEU A 91 13.22 -1.57 5.63
N ALA A 92 13.93 -1.63 4.51
CA ALA A 92 15.38 -1.78 4.50
C ALA A 92 16.06 -1.00 3.36
N ARG A 93 17.38 -0.84 3.48
CA ARG A 93 18.28 -0.40 2.40
C ARG A 93 19.58 -1.19 2.47
N VAL A 94 20.33 -1.23 1.38
CA VAL A 94 21.65 -1.87 1.39
C VAL A 94 22.56 -1.15 2.38
N ALA A 95 23.21 -1.93 3.26
CA ALA A 95 24.04 -1.39 4.34
C ALA A 95 25.18 -0.52 3.80
N GLY A 96 25.48 0.57 4.51
CA GLY A 96 26.55 1.50 4.14
C GLY A 96 26.23 2.41 2.95
N THR A 97 24.98 2.41 2.47
CA THR A 97 24.51 3.35 1.43
C THR A 97 23.74 4.53 2.02
N ALA A 98 23.70 5.63 1.28
CA ALA A 98 22.83 6.78 1.56
C ALA A 98 21.45 6.66 0.87
N ALA A 99 21.13 5.48 0.32
CA ALA A 99 19.85 5.24 -0.34
C ALA A 99 18.70 5.40 0.66
N PRO A 100 17.51 5.83 0.19
CA PRO A 100 16.31 5.79 1.02
C PRO A 100 15.97 4.33 1.35
N PHE A 101 15.31 4.11 2.49
CA PHE A 101 14.75 2.80 2.78
C PHE A 101 13.59 2.52 1.83
N GLU A 102 13.40 1.25 1.53
CA GLU A 102 12.33 0.77 0.68
C GLU A 102 11.69 -0.48 1.27
N VAL A 103 10.46 -0.79 0.83
CA VAL A 103 9.81 -2.03 1.22
C VAL A 103 10.41 -3.17 0.42
N VAL A 104 10.95 -4.15 1.13
CA VAL A 104 11.53 -5.36 0.56
C VAL A 104 10.82 -6.60 1.06
N ALA A 105 10.86 -7.67 0.27
CA ALA A 105 10.33 -8.99 0.61
C ALA A 105 11.48 -9.98 0.73
N ARG A 106 11.43 -10.86 1.74
CA ARG A 106 12.38 -11.97 1.89
C ARG A 106 12.21 -12.93 0.72
N SER A 107 13.33 -13.28 0.10
CA SER A 107 13.40 -14.11 -1.09
C SER A 107 14.26 -15.34 -0.82
N THR A 108 13.82 -16.49 -1.34
CA THR A 108 14.63 -17.71 -1.31
C THR A 108 15.55 -17.86 -2.52
N SER A 109 15.48 -16.94 -3.50
CA SER A 109 16.30 -16.99 -4.73
C SER A 109 17.32 -15.85 -4.86
N ALA A 110 17.15 -14.76 -4.12
CA ALA A 110 18.10 -13.65 -4.10
C ALA A 110 19.37 -14.03 -3.33
N ALA A 111 20.49 -13.40 -3.67
CA ALA A 111 21.71 -13.51 -2.88
C ALA A 111 21.55 -12.72 -1.58
N ALA A 112 22.00 -13.31 -0.47
CA ALA A 112 22.07 -12.60 0.80
C ALA A 112 23.12 -11.48 0.72
N GLN A 113 22.80 -10.33 1.30
CA GLN A 113 23.71 -9.21 1.46
C GLN A 113 23.39 -8.47 2.76
N ASN A 114 24.28 -7.55 3.15
CA ASN A 114 24.07 -6.74 4.35
C ASN A 114 23.07 -5.60 4.08
N TRP A 115 22.10 -5.48 4.97
CA TRP A 115 21.06 -4.44 4.95
C TRP A 115 21.07 -3.67 6.26
N ASP A 116 20.79 -2.37 6.15
CA ASP A 116 20.26 -1.58 7.26
C ASP A 116 18.72 -1.74 7.20
N ALA A 117 18.10 -2.34 8.20
CA ALA A 117 16.66 -2.57 8.29
C ALA A 117 16.06 -1.82 9.48
N ILE A 118 14.77 -1.50 9.42
CA ILE A 118 14.06 -0.86 10.51
C ILE A 118 13.33 -1.91 11.35
N GLU A 119 13.66 -1.96 12.63
CA GLU A 119 12.90 -2.67 13.66
C GLU A 119 12.21 -1.69 14.59
N CYS A 120 11.02 -2.06 15.03
CA CYS A 120 10.17 -1.26 15.86
C CYS A 120 9.62 -2.06 17.03
N THR A 121 9.40 -1.35 18.12
CA THR A 121 8.59 -1.77 19.27
C THR A 121 7.30 -0.95 19.30
N SER A 122 6.47 -1.16 20.31
CA SER A 122 5.31 -0.29 20.55
C SER A 122 5.69 1.17 20.86
N ALA A 123 6.95 1.46 21.21
CA ALA A 123 7.39 2.76 21.69
C ALA A 123 8.40 3.49 20.78
N ALA A 124 9.21 2.75 20.02
CA ALA A 124 10.29 3.34 19.22
C ALA A 124 10.67 2.44 18.04
N CYS A 125 11.38 3.00 17.05
CA CYS A 125 12.06 2.27 15.99
C CYS A 125 13.57 2.54 16.01
N ALA A 126 14.35 1.57 15.55
CA ALA A 126 15.79 1.65 15.40
C ALA A 126 16.22 1.00 14.08
N THR A 127 17.36 1.45 13.57
CA THR A 127 18.03 0.77 12.46
C THR A 127 18.89 -0.35 13.01
N VAL A 128 18.70 -1.56 12.48
CA VAL A 128 19.50 -2.75 12.77
C VAL A 128 20.19 -3.24 11.51
N GLN A 129 21.26 -4.02 11.67
CA GLN A 129 21.91 -4.68 10.55
C GLN A 129 21.47 -6.14 10.45
N THR A 130 21.18 -6.58 9.23
CA THR A 130 20.85 -7.99 8.93
C THR A 130 21.59 -8.43 7.67
N ASN A 131 21.93 -9.72 7.59
CA ASN A 131 22.43 -10.34 6.36
C ASN A 131 21.33 -11.23 5.77
N SER A 132 20.60 -10.69 4.80
CA SER A 132 19.36 -11.27 4.31
C SER A 132 19.25 -11.19 2.78
N ALA A 133 18.54 -12.17 2.21
CA ALA A 133 18.17 -12.20 0.80
C ALA A 133 16.82 -11.51 0.63
N PHE A 134 16.85 -10.28 0.09
CA PHE A 134 15.68 -9.44 -0.10
C PHE A 134 15.52 -9.02 -1.56
N VAL A 135 14.28 -8.84 -1.99
CA VAL A 135 13.92 -8.27 -3.29
C VAL A 135 13.02 -7.05 -3.11
N ALA A 136 13.23 -6.02 -3.92
CA ALA A 136 12.46 -4.79 -3.86
C ALA A 136 11.01 -5.02 -4.30
N VAL A 137 10.05 -4.54 -3.50
CA VAL A 137 8.61 -4.69 -3.78
C VAL A 137 8.10 -3.59 -4.71
N ALA A 138 8.56 -2.36 -4.50
CA ALA A 138 8.06 -1.20 -5.23
C ALA A 138 8.17 -1.32 -6.76
N PRO A 139 9.27 -1.84 -7.35
CA PRO A 139 9.34 -2.04 -8.80
C PRO A 139 8.28 -3.00 -9.34
N GLN A 140 7.93 -4.06 -8.59
CA GLN A 140 6.93 -5.04 -9.02
C GLN A 140 5.52 -4.45 -8.93
N LEU A 141 5.20 -3.73 -7.84
CA LEU A 141 3.93 -3.03 -7.71
C LEU A 141 3.77 -1.87 -8.70
N ALA A 142 4.86 -1.23 -9.10
CA ALA A 142 4.83 -0.16 -10.11
C ALA A 142 4.37 -0.69 -11.49
N LEU A 143 4.67 -1.95 -11.84
CA LEU A 143 4.12 -2.59 -13.05
C LEU A 143 2.59 -2.75 -12.99
N ALA A 144 2.03 -2.82 -11.78
CA ALA A 144 0.59 -2.81 -11.52
C ALA A 144 0.03 -1.40 -11.30
N GLY A 145 0.84 -0.35 -11.52
CA GLY A 145 0.45 1.04 -11.34
C GLY A 145 0.38 1.51 -9.88
N PHE A 146 0.86 0.71 -8.93
CA PHE A 146 0.87 1.03 -7.50
C PHE A 146 2.24 1.57 -7.08
N TYR A 147 2.25 2.79 -6.55
CA TYR A 147 3.45 3.50 -6.11
C TYR A 147 3.34 3.82 -4.62
N PRO A 148 4.45 3.88 -3.87
CA PRO A 148 4.44 4.39 -2.50
C PRO A 148 3.73 5.75 -2.42
N ILE A 149 2.97 5.98 -1.36
CA ILE A 149 2.23 7.25 -1.19
C ILE A 149 3.16 8.47 -1.08
N ALA A 150 4.40 8.27 -0.69
CA ALA A 150 5.45 9.28 -0.66
C ALA A 150 6.80 8.63 -1.03
N THR A 151 7.65 9.43 -1.67
CA THR A 151 9.03 9.08 -2.00
C THR A 151 9.94 10.18 -1.46
N PRO A 152 10.88 9.88 -0.53
CA PRO A 152 11.12 8.58 0.08
C PRO A 152 9.94 8.12 0.96
N VAL A 153 9.86 6.81 1.24
CA VAL A 153 8.80 6.29 2.10
C VAL A 153 8.91 6.89 3.52
N PRO A 154 7.78 7.22 4.18
CA PRO A 154 7.80 7.78 5.52
C PRO A 154 8.46 6.82 6.51
N MET A 155 9.33 7.32 7.40
CA MET A 155 9.92 6.48 8.44
C MET A 155 8.92 6.16 9.55
N PRO A 156 8.76 4.89 9.94
CA PRO A 156 7.96 4.55 11.10
C PRO A 156 8.64 5.05 12.39
N THR A 157 7.81 5.43 13.36
CA THR A 157 8.27 5.80 14.70
C THR A 157 7.92 4.75 15.75
N THR A 158 6.94 3.90 15.47
CA THR A 158 6.52 2.76 16.30
C THR A 158 5.97 1.64 15.40
N LEU A 159 5.68 0.47 15.99
CA LEU A 159 4.95 -0.61 15.31
C LEU A 159 3.55 -0.20 14.80
N ALA A 160 2.95 0.87 15.34
CA ALA A 160 1.65 1.37 14.89
C ALA A 160 1.75 2.29 13.64
N SER A 161 2.96 2.67 13.23
CA SER A 161 3.18 3.47 12.03
C SER A 161 2.94 2.60 10.79
N VAL A 162 1.90 2.91 10.00
CA VAL A 162 1.53 2.11 8.81
C VAL A 162 1.72 2.84 7.48
N SER A 163 1.95 4.16 7.49
CA SER A 163 2.02 4.97 6.26
C SER A 163 3.09 4.50 5.27
N TRP A 164 4.21 3.97 5.76
CA TRP A 164 5.31 3.43 4.95
C TRP A 164 4.89 2.23 4.08
N SER A 165 3.86 1.49 4.52
CA SER A 165 3.39 0.26 3.86
C SER A 165 2.36 0.52 2.75
N THR A 166 1.92 1.77 2.59
CA THR A 166 0.80 2.13 1.71
C THR A 166 1.28 2.47 0.30
N PHE A 167 0.62 1.87 -0.69
CA PHE A 167 0.79 2.14 -2.10
C PHE A 167 -0.53 2.62 -2.71
N ARG A 168 -0.45 3.58 -3.63
CA ARG A 168 -1.60 4.14 -4.35
C ARG A 168 -1.48 3.94 -5.86
N ASN A 169 -2.61 3.73 -6.50
CA ASN A 169 -2.73 3.62 -7.94
C ASN A 169 -3.35 4.89 -8.53
N ILE A 170 -2.52 5.64 -9.25
CA ILE A 170 -2.91 6.84 -10.01
C ILE A 170 -3.01 6.57 -11.52
N THR A 171 -2.79 5.32 -11.96
CA THR A 171 -2.90 4.97 -13.38
C THR A 171 -4.35 5.12 -13.85
N GLY A 172 -4.50 5.63 -15.07
CA GLY A 172 -5.80 5.94 -15.67
C GLY A 172 -6.46 7.23 -15.17
N LEU A 173 -5.92 7.89 -14.13
CA LEU A 173 -6.39 9.23 -13.73
C LEU A 173 -5.77 10.26 -14.68
N VAL A 174 -6.60 10.86 -15.54
CA VAL A 174 -6.16 11.83 -16.54
C VAL A 174 -6.41 13.24 -16.01
N ALA A 175 -5.34 14.04 -15.94
CA ALA A 175 -5.42 15.42 -15.46
C ALA A 175 -6.37 16.26 -16.31
N GLY A 176 -7.26 17.01 -15.67
CA GLY A 176 -8.27 17.83 -16.33
C GLY A 176 -9.46 17.06 -16.92
N VAL A 177 -9.50 15.72 -16.79
CA VAL A 177 -10.54 14.87 -17.40
C VAL A 177 -11.24 14.01 -16.37
N THR A 178 -10.51 13.28 -15.54
CA THR A 178 -11.13 12.34 -14.59
C THR A 178 -11.81 13.10 -13.46
N THR A 179 -13.12 12.85 -13.26
CA THR A 179 -13.87 13.43 -12.16
C THR A 179 -13.95 12.49 -10.94
N LEU A 180 -14.08 13.06 -9.75
CA LEU A 180 -14.26 12.28 -8.52
C LEU A 180 -15.57 11.48 -8.56
N GLY A 181 -16.63 12.05 -9.15
CA GLY A 181 -17.92 11.39 -9.30
C GLY A 181 -17.84 10.12 -10.14
N ASP A 182 -17.13 10.17 -11.28
CA ASP A 182 -16.95 8.99 -12.13
C ASP A 182 -16.22 7.88 -11.38
N GLU A 183 -15.13 8.22 -10.68
CA GLU A 183 -14.37 7.24 -9.90
C GLU A 183 -15.17 6.65 -8.74
N LEU A 184 -15.98 7.45 -8.04
CA LEU A 184 -16.86 6.96 -6.98
C LEU A 184 -17.92 5.99 -7.52
N SER A 185 -18.46 6.27 -8.71
CA SER A 185 -19.50 5.44 -9.34
C SER A 185 -19.00 4.04 -9.76
N LEU A 186 -17.68 3.85 -9.85
CA LEU A 186 -17.07 2.53 -10.11
C LEU A 186 -17.13 1.60 -8.89
N VAL A 187 -17.28 2.15 -7.68
CA VAL A 187 -17.15 1.41 -6.42
C VAL A 187 -18.43 1.44 -5.60
N TYR A 188 -19.19 2.53 -5.66
CA TYR A 188 -20.36 2.75 -4.80
C TYR A 188 -21.63 2.99 -5.61
N SER A 189 -22.77 2.65 -5.01
CA SER A 189 -24.07 3.00 -5.58
C SER A 189 -24.32 4.51 -5.56
N PRO A 190 -25.17 5.04 -6.47
CA PRO A 190 -25.51 6.45 -6.47
C PRO A 190 -26.06 6.97 -5.12
N ALA A 191 -26.82 6.14 -4.40
CA ALA A 191 -27.37 6.52 -3.10
C ALA A 191 -26.28 6.68 -2.03
N GLU A 192 -25.27 5.79 -2.00
CA GLU A 192 -24.13 5.90 -1.10
C GLU A 192 -23.29 7.15 -1.38
N VAL A 193 -23.06 7.43 -2.67
CA VAL A 193 -22.32 8.62 -3.10
C VAL A 193 -23.02 9.90 -2.66
N LEU A 194 -24.33 10.02 -2.90
CA LEU A 194 -25.12 11.19 -2.50
C LEU A 194 -25.20 11.37 -0.98
N ALA A 195 -25.14 10.30 -0.21
CA ALA A 195 -25.13 10.34 1.26
C ALA A 195 -23.72 10.58 1.85
N SER A 196 -22.68 10.59 1.02
CA SER A 196 -21.30 10.70 1.46
C SER A 196 -20.85 12.15 1.67
N ALA A 197 -19.75 12.32 2.40
CA ALA A 197 -19.09 13.61 2.55
C ALA A 197 -18.48 14.12 1.22
N PHE A 198 -18.35 13.28 0.20
CA PHE A 198 -17.87 13.67 -1.13
C PHE A 198 -18.99 14.15 -2.07
N ALA A 199 -20.27 14.13 -1.66
CA ALA A 199 -21.41 14.48 -2.52
C ALA A 199 -21.33 15.89 -3.13
N ALA A 200 -20.70 16.85 -2.45
CA ALA A 200 -20.50 18.21 -2.96
C ALA A 200 -19.25 18.36 -3.88
N ARG A 201 -18.50 17.28 -4.09
CA ARG A 201 -17.21 17.27 -4.82
C ARG A 201 -17.24 16.38 -6.06
N LEU A 202 -18.42 15.94 -6.50
CA LEU A 202 -18.52 14.99 -7.63
C LEU A 202 -17.95 15.56 -8.94
N SER A 203 -18.02 16.87 -9.13
CA SER A 203 -17.44 17.56 -10.28
C SER A 203 -15.97 17.94 -10.11
N TRP A 204 -15.33 17.59 -8.98
CA TRP A 204 -13.91 17.85 -8.80
C TRP A 204 -13.11 17.01 -9.78
N VAL A 205 -12.07 17.59 -10.36
CA VAL A 205 -11.28 17.00 -11.43
C VAL A 205 -9.89 16.68 -10.90
N TRP A 206 -9.32 15.57 -11.36
CA TRP A 206 -7.93 15.22 -11.08
C TRP A 206 -6.98 16.26 -11.71
N ASP A 207 -6.04 16.81 -10.94
CA ASP A 207 -5.04 17.79 -11.42
C ASP A 207 -3.67 17.17 -11.75
N GLY A 208 -3.52 15.87 -11.52
CA GLY A 208 -2.23 15.17 -11.59
C GLY A 208 -1.72 14.68 -10.23
N GLY A 209 -2.26 15.20 -9.11
CA GLY A 209 -1.89 14.79 -7.76
C GLY A 209 -3.07 14.67 -6.78
N THR A 210 -4.14 15.41 -6.98
CA THR A 210 -5.36 15.37 -6.16
C THR A 210 -6.60 15.75 -6.98
N PHE A 211 -7.79 15.55 -6.41
CA PHE A 211 -9.02 16.11 -6.96
C PHE A 211 -9.19 17.54 -6.46
N VAL A 212 -9.45 18.46 -7.38
CA VAL A 212 -9.64 19.90 -7.11
C VAL A 212 -10.95 20.39 -7.72
N ALA A 213 -11.49 21.49 -7.18
CA ALA A 213 -12.62 22.17 -7.82
C ALA A 213 -12.25 22.61 -9.25
N PRO A 214 -13.18 22.48 -10.21
CA PRO A 214 -12.97 22.93 -11.59
C PRO A 214 -12.82 24.45 -11.71
#